data_AF-A0AA35X9D2-F1
#
_entry.id   AF-A0AA35X9D2-F1
#
_cell.length_a   1.000
_cell.length_b   1.000
_cell.length_c   1.000
_cell.angle_alpha   90.00
_cell.angle_beta   90.00
_cell.angle_gamma   90.00
#
_symmetry.space_group_name_H-M   'P 1'
#
loop_
_entity.id
_entity.type
_entity.pdbx_description
1 polymer ?
#
loop_
_entity_poly.entity_id
_entity_poly.type
_entity_poly.pdbx_seq_one_letter_code
_entity_poly.pdbx_strand_id
1 'polypeptide(L)'
;MPLHPQAQQVIDATRALGLPPNHTVSPAEARANAAQRLRSPGPDVAKVEDQSVPGPATNVPVRIYTPDGNGPFPILVWYHGGGWVVGDLDSADGAARHLCASSGNVVVSVDYRLSPEAKFPEPFDDCYAATLWASENAESLGGVKGVVSVGGDSAGGNLAAAVAIKAAETGDVRVSHQLLVYPVTDRDFGTGSYADNGTGYNLEREGMMWYWDAYLADPADAADPLAAPLRLPADFAAAKDLAKAFTITAEYDPLRDEGEAYARHLQQMGVPSSGRRYDGMIHGFFGLASNMDTARVAMDDAGAFLRGAVDDVVAEYHAQHQGDTGAMRQLLDPQARNVLEIFDSLDIKPFQEMSVEECREVMDNRPRPQGPAVGQVEDRVIQNLYGKEPGDVPIRIYTPDTQGPWGILMWFHGGGWVIGNIETADATARELCVGADCVVISVDYRLAPEYKIPHAVRGLPHRHDLGNLQRRIAGWSTQRRRRGW
;
A
#
# COMPACT_ATOMS: atom_id res chain seq x y z
N MET A 1 -15.28 18.06 -0.61
CA MET A 1 -15.43 18.32 0.85
C MET A 1 -14.80 19.68 1.17
N PRO A 2 -15.00 20.31 2.34
CA PRO A 2 -14.17 21.47 2.69
C PRO A 2 -12.69 21.06 2.80
N LEU A 3 -11.79 22.03 2.58
CA LEU A 3 -10.35 21.85 2.80
C LEU A 3 -10.07 21.31 4.21
N HIS A 4 -9.18 20.33 4.32
CA HIS A 4 -8.87 19.72 5.59
C HIS A 4 -8.12 20.69 6.53
N PRO A 5 -8.40 20.71 7.85
CA PRO A 5 -7.74 21.63 8.77
C PRO A 5 -6.21 21.54 8.78
N GLN A 6 -5.64 20.32 8.72
CA GLN A 6 -4.19 20.15 8.63
C GLN A 6 -3.62 20.72 7.30
N ALA A 7 -4.37 20.64 6.20
CA ALA A 7 -3.97 21.24 4.92
C ALA A 7 -3.99 22.77 4.98
N GLN A 8 -5.00 23.36 5.65
CA GLN A 8 -5.03 24.80 5.91
C GLN A 8 -3.82 25.25 6.73
N GLN A 9 -3.44 24.50 7.78
CA GLN A 9 -2.26 24.82 8.59
C GLN A 9 -0.96 24.83 7.76
N VAL A 10 -0.79 23.88 6.84
CA VAL A 10 0.37 23.83 5.94
C VAL A 10 0.38 25.03 4.98
N ILE A 11 -0.78 25.42 4.43
CA ILE A 11 -0.91 26.63 3.60
C ILE A 11 -0.52 27.87 4.40
N ASP A 12 -1.06 28.03 5.62
CA ASP A 12 -0.80 29.19 6.46
C ASP A 12 0.68 29.27 6.87
N ALA A 13 1.29 28.14 7.23
CA ALA A 13 2.72 28.04 7.53
C ALA A 13 3.58 28.40 6.31
N THR A 14 3.21 27.93 5.11
CA THR A 14 3.92 28.26 3.87
C THR A 14 3.83 29.75 3.56
N ARG A 15 2.64 30.36 3.70
CA ARG A 15 2.44 31.80 3.50
C ARG A 15 3.21 32.65 4.53
N ALA A 16 3.32 32.17 5.77
CA ALA A 16 4.05 32.86 6.83
C ALA A 16 5.56 33.00 6.56
N LEU A 17 6.13 32.18 5.67
CA LEU A 17 7.52 32.32 5.22
C LEU A 17 7.75 33.59 4.38
N GLY A 18 6.68 34.19 3.83
CA GLY A 18 6.77 35.40 3.02
C GLY A 18 7.60 35.26 1.74
N LEU A 19 7.78 34.01 1.26
CA LEU A 19 8.57 33.71 0.07
C LEU A 19 7.79 34.11 -1.19
N PRO A 20 8.45 34.71 -2.20
CA PRO A 20 7.80 35.01 -3.47
C PRO A 20 7.41 33.72 -4.22
N PRO A 21 6.37 33.75 -5.08
CA PRO A 21 6.06 32.63 -5.95
C PRO A 21 7.26 32.24 -6.82
N ASN A 22 7.47 30.93 -7.03
CA ASN A 22 8.65 30.42 -7.76
C ASN A 22 8.78 31.02 -9.17
N HIS A 23 7.67 31.23 -9.87
CA HIS A 23 7.66 31.80 -11.22
C HIS A 23 8.06 33.28 -11.30
N THR A 24 8.23 33.96 -10.16
CA THR A 24 8.64 35.38 -10.09
C THR A 24 10.11 35.59 -9.73
N VAL A 25 10.86 34.51 -9.50
CA VAL A 25 12.28 34.55 -9.11
C VAL A 25 13.13 33.71 -10.06
N SER A 26 14.45 33.82 -9.92
CA SER A 26 15.38 32.96 -10.67
C SER A 26 15.28 31.49 -10.20
N PRO A 27 15.62 30.49 -11.04
CA PRO A 27 15.68 29.08 -10.62
C PRO A 27 16.56 28.84 -9.39
N ALA A 28 17.72 29.51 -9.31
CA ALA A 28 18.61 29.43 -8.16
C ALA A 28 17.95 29.93 -6.86
N GLU A 29 17.21 31.05 -6.94
CA GLU A 29 16.46 31.58 -5.80
C GLU A 29 15.25 30.70 -5.45
N ALA A 30 14.55 30.15 -6.45
CA ALA A 30 13.47 29.19 -6.21
C ALA A 30 13.96 27.95 -5.46
N ARG A 31 15.15 27.43 -5.79
CA ARG A 31 15.80 26.31 -5.07
C ARG A 31 16.14 26.70 -3.62
N ALA A 32 16.74 27.87 -3.42
CA ALA A 32 17.05 28.37 -2.07
C ALA A 32 15.79 28.60 -1.21
N ASN A 33 14.70 29.07 -1.82
CA ASN A 33 13.41 29.26 -1.16
C ASN A 33 12.74 27.91 -0.84
N ALA A 34 12.85 26.93 -1.74
CA ALA A 34 12.31 25.59 -1.51
C ALA A 34 12.97 24.89 -0.31
N ALA A 35 14.27 25.11 -0.10
CA ALA A 35 15.00 24.56 1.07
C ALA A 35 14.49 25.07 2.43
N GLN A 36 13.76 26.19 2.46
CA GLN A 36 13.16 26.75 3.68
C GLN A 36 11.77 26.20 3.99
N ARG A 37 11.16 25.45 3.06
CA ARG A 37 9.83 24.86 3.25
C ARG A 37 9.88 23.75 4.29
N LEU A 38 8.71 23.49 4.89
CA LEU A 38 8.56 22.44 5.90
C LEU A 38 9.01 21.09 5.31
N ARG A 39 9.93 20.43 6.02
CA ARG A 39 10.34 19.05 5.76
C ARG A 39 9.83 18.19 6.90
N SER A 40 9.15 17.10 6.56
CA SER A 40 8.72 16.11 7.53
C SER A 40 9.80 15.04 7.65
N PRO A 41 10.38 14.80 8.85
CA PRO A 41 11.29 13.67 9.01
C PRO A 41 10.54 12.37 8.75
N GLY A 42 11.21 11.41 8.13
CA GLY A 42 10.71 10.03 8.00
C GLY A 42 11.13 9.15 9.16
N PRO A 43 10.60 7.91 9.27
CA PRO A 43 11.05 6.96 10.27
C PRO A 43 12.52 6.56 10.08
N ASP A 44 13.12 6.03 11.14
CA ASP A 44 14.40 5.34 11.02
C ASP A 44 14.23 4.10 10.15
N VAL A 45 15.28 3.78 9.39
CA VAL A 45 15.39 2.58 8.55
C VAL A 45 16.76 1.94 8.81
N ALA A 46 16.92 0.67 8.45
CA ALA A 46 18.12 -0.10 8.78
C ALA A 46 19.42 0.55 8.27
N LYS A 47 19.37 1.15 7.07
CA LYS A 47 20.55 1.75 6.44
C LYS A 47 20.16 2.88 5.50
N VAL A 48 20.98 3.94 5.48
CA VAL A 48 20.91 5.03 4.49
C VAL A 48 22.31 5.29 3.94
N GLU A 49 22.47 5.28 2.62
CA GLU A 49 23.76 5.47 1.94
C GLU A 49 23.64 6.33 0.70
N ASP A 50 24.58 7.27 0.53
CA ASP A 50 24.70 8.06 -0.68
C ASP A 50 25.69 7.39 -1.64
N GLN A 51 25.31 7.28 -2.92
CA GLN A 51 26.13 6.75 -3.99
C GLN A 51 26.05 7.65 -5.23
N SER A 52 26.92 7.39 -6.19
CA SER A 52 26.93 8.05 -7.50
C SER A 52 26.93 6.97 -8.57
N VAL A 53 25.88 6.93 -9.39
CA VAL A 53 25.65 5.88 -10.38
C VAL A 53 25.94 6.38 -11.79
N PRO A 54 26.34 5.52 -12.74
CA PRO A 54 26.56 5.95 -14.12
C PRO A 54 25.28 6.53 -14.74
N GLY A 55 25.37 7.77 -15.23
CA GLY A 55 24.32 8.40 -16.04
C GLY A 55 24.78 8.61 -17.48
N PRO A 56 23.90 9.10 -18.36
CA PRO A 56 24.18 9.26 -19.79
C PRO A 56 25.27 10.31 -20.08
N ALA A 57 25.32 11.39 -19.31
CA ALA A 57 26.28 12.49 -19.48
C ALA A 57 27.19 12.69 -18.27
N THR A 58 26.61 12.59 -17.07
CA THR A 58 27.32 12.68 -15.79
C THR A 58 26.85 11.57 -14.87
N ASN A 59 27.62 11.27 -13.82
CA ASN A 59 27.09 10.38 -12.79
C ASN A 59 25.89 11.03 -12.09
N VAL A 60 24.89 10.23 -11.76
CA VAL A 60 23.67 10.64 -11.08
C VAL A 60 23.81 10.32 -9.59
N PRO A 61 23.72 11.29 -8.68
CA PRO A 61 23.69 11.00 -7.25
C PRO A 61 22.41 10.26 -6.88
N VAL A 62 22.52 9.30 -5.98
CA VAL A 62 21.38 8.56 -5.42
C VAL A 62 21.54 8.41 -3.92
N ARG A 63 20.43 8.35 -3.19
CA ARG A 63 20.38 7.94 -1.79
C ARG A 63 19.57 6.66 -1.67
N ILE A 64 20.20 5.64 -1.09
CA ILE A 64 19.66 4.29 -0.96
C ILE A 64 19.19 4.09 0.48
N TYR A 65 17.94 3.68 0.64
CA TYR A 65 17.32 3.37 1.92
C TYR A 65 17.04 1.88 1.96
N THR A 66 17.60 1.19 2.96
CA THR A 66 17.38 -0.25 3.17
C THR A 66 16.41 -0.45 4.34
N PRO A 67 15.33 -1.22 4.16
CA PRO A 67 14.39 -1.51 5.24
C PRO A 67 14.98 -2.49 6.24
N ASP A 68 14.37 -2.61 7.42
CA ASP A 68 14.70 -3.66 8.37
C ASP A 68 14.40 -5.05 7.79
N GLY A 69 15.22 -6.04 8.19
CA GLY A 69 15.08 -7.43 7.75
C GLY A 69 16.33 -7.96 7.04
N ASN A 70 16.21 -9.16 6.47
CA ASN A 70 17.36 -9.89 5.90
C ASN A 70 17.33 -10.00 4.36
N GLY A 71 16.36 -9.37 3.69
CA GLY A 71 16.18 -9.45 2.24
C GLY A 71 15.98 -10.89 1.70
N PRO A 72 16.10 -11.08 0.36
CA PRO A 72 16.26 -10.01 -0.63
C PRO A 72 15.00 -9.14 -0.72
N PHE A 73 15.18 -7.84 -0.92
CA PHE A 73 14.08 -6.86 -0.95
C PHE A 73 13.63 -6.56 -2.39
N PRO A 74 12.36 -6.25 -2.64
CA PRO A 74 12.00 -5.55 -3.87
C PRO A 74 12.65 -4.15 -3.89
N ILE A 75 12.81 -3.57 -5.08
CA ILE A 75 13.44 -2.26 -5.25
C ILE A 75 12.40 -1.27 -5.79
N LEU A 76 12.31 -0.11 -5.16
CA LEU A 76 11.64 1.08 -5.66
C LEU A 76 12.69 2.12 -6.08
N VAL A 77 12.64 2.56 -7.33
CA VAL A 77 13.38 3.75 -7.78
C VAL A 77 12.45 4.95 -7.63
N TRP A 78 12.83 5.90 -6.78
CA TRP A 78 12.02 7.05 -6.39
C TRP A 78 12.55 8.34 -7.01
N TYR A 79 11.68 9.09 -7.68
CA TYR A 79 11.99 10.40 -8.26
C TYR A 79 11.23 11.48 -7.52
N HIS A 80 11.95 12.49 -7.04
CA HIS A 80 11.36 13.57 -6.26
C HIS A 80 10.59 14.55 -7.13
N GLY A 81 9.58 15.20 -6.56
CA GLY A 81 8.87 16.33 -7.17
C GLY A 81 9.65 17.64 -7.16
N GLY A 82 8.94 18.73 -7.51
CA GLY A 82 9.52 20.09 -7.57
C GLY A 82 9.52 20.73 -8.96
N GLY A 83 8.64 20.26 -9.85
CA GLY A 83 8.44 20.85 -11.18
C GLY A 83 9.70 20.83 -12.03
N TRP A 84 10.54 19.80 -11.89
CA TRP A 84 11.85 19.64 -12.55
C TRP A 84 12.89 20.72 -12.24
N VAL A 85 12.55 21.78 -11.49
CA VAL A 85 13.43 22.93 -11.24
C VAL A 85 13.94 22.99 -9.81
N VAL A 86 13.15 22.50 -8.85
CA VAL A 86 13.52 22.42 -7.42
C VAL A 86 13.38 21.00 -6.91
N GLY A 87 13.80 20.77 -5.66
CA GLY A 87 13.87 19.44 -5.08
C GLY A 87 15.28 18.88 -5.12
N ASP A 88 15.52 17.92 -4.25
CA ASP A 88 16.79 17.23 -4.03
C ASP A 88 16.54 16.00 -3.13
N LEU A 89 17.58 15.21 -2.88
CA LEU A 89 17.54 14.05 -1.98
C LEU A 89 17.07 14.39 -0.56
N ASP A 90 17.37 15.59 -0.05
CA ASP A 90 17.02 15.98 1.31
C ASP A 90 15.54 16.37 1.44
N SER A 91 14.96 16.96 0.40
CA SER A 91 13.52 17.25 0.32
C SER A 91 12.69 15.97 0.17
N ALA A 92 13.24 14.94 -0.46
CA ALA A 92 12.60 13.64 -0.65
C ALA A 92 12.80 12.66 0.52
N ASP A 93 13.74 12.95 1.44
CA ASP A 93 14.20 11.99 2.46
C ASP A 93 13.07 11.42 3.32
N GLY A 94 12.17 12.29 3.80
CA GLY A 94 11.05 11.86 4.63
C GLY A 94 10.08 10.91 3.93
N ALA A 95 9.84 11.14 2.64
CA ALA A 95 8.99 10.29 1.81
C ALA A 95 9.69 8.96 1.49
N ALA A 96 10.97 9.00 1.10
CA ALA A 96 11.75 7.80 0.79
C ALA A 96 11.87 6.86 2.00
N ARG A 97 12.08 7.40 3.21
CA ARG A 97 12.07 6.64 4.46
C ARG A 97 10.72 6.00 4.76
N HIS A 98 9.63 6.75 4.63
CA HIS A 98 8.28 6.22 4.85
C HIS A 98 7.96 5.09 3.86
N LEU A 99 8.25 5.29 2.57
CA LEU A 99 8.05 4.28 1.55
C LEU A 99 8.91 3.05 1.81
N CYS A 100 10.18 3.22 2.20
CA CYS A 100 11.06 2.13 2.58
C CYS A 100 10.47 1.31 3.74
N ALA A 101 10.14 1.97 4.85
CA ALA A 101 9.61 1.34 6.04
C ALA A 101 8.23 0.68 5.82
N SER A 102 7.33 1.36 5.10
CA SER A 102 5.98 0.85 4.88
C SER A 102 5.98 -0.26 3.82
N SER A 103 6.73 -0.13 2.73
CA SER A 103 6.67 -1.10 1.64
C SER A 103 7.60 -2.30 1.80
N GLY A 104 8.61 -2.22 2.67
CA GLY A 104 9.68 -3.22 2.74
C GLY A 104 10.55 -3.27 1.48
N ASN A 105 10.49 -2.23 0.63
CA ASN A 105 11.37 -2.08 -0.53
C ASN A 105 12.66 -1.37 -0.14
N VAL A 106 13.77 -1.76 -0.77
CA VAL A 106 14.91 -0.85 -0.91
C VAL A 106 14.46 0.33 -1.77
N VAL A 107 14.62 1.55 -1.28
CA VAL A 107 14.29 2.76 -2.04
C VAL A 107 15.57 3.41 -2.55
N VAL A 108 15.70 3.53 -3.86
CA VAL A 108 16.78 4.27 -4.53
C VAL A 108 16.22 5.63 -4.95
N SER A 109 16.44 6.66 -4.13
CA SER A 109 16.03 8.04 -4.42
C SER A 109 17.03 8.70 -5.35
N VAL A 110 16.58 9.31 -6.44
CA VAL A 110 17.44 9.80 -7.54
C VAL A 110 17.50 11.32 -7.55
N ASP A 111 18.72 11.87 -7.58
CA ASP A 111 19.01 13.31 -7.70
C ASP A 111 19.27 13.66 -9.18
N TYR A 112 18.21 13.62 -9.98
CA TYR A 112 18.29 13.86 -11.42
C TYR A 112 18.63 15.33 -11.73
N ARG A 113 19.24 15.60 -12.89
CA ARG A 113 19.59 16.97 -13.28
C ARG A 113 18.34 17.84 -13.43
N LEU A 114 18.40 19.07 -12.91
CA LEU A 114 17.27 19.99 -12.87
C LEU A 114 17.25 20.96 -14.07
N SER A 115 16.05 21.34 -14.45
CA SER A 115 15.77 22.40 -15.41
C SER A 115 15.91 23.79 -14.77
N PRO A 116 16.18 24.85 -15.55
CA PRO A 116 16.34 24.88 -17.01
C PRO A 116 17.76 24.53 -17.51
N GLU A 117 18.70 24.20 -16.62
CA GLU A 117 20.06 23.82 -17.01
C GLU A 117 20.10 22.49 -17.78
N ALA A 118 19.28 21.53 -17.36
CA ALA A 118 19.00 20.30 -18.08
C ALA A 118 17.52 20.27 -18.47
N LYS A 119 17.24 20.38 -19.78
CA LYS A 119 15.88 20.36 -20.33
C LYS A 119 15.53 18.95 -20.79
N PHE A 120 14.23 18.66 -20.97
CA PHE A 120 13.76 17.41 -21.56
C PHE A 120 14.56 17.06 -22.84
N PRO A 121 15.05 15.82 -22.99
CA PRO A 121 14.82 14.65 -22.14
C PRO A 121 15.82 14.42 -21.00
N GLU A 122 16.75 15.35 -20.72
CA GLU A 122 17.88 15.08 -19.82
C GLU A 122 17.50 14.63 -18.39
N PRO A 123 16.52 15.24 -17.69
CA PRO A 123 16.07 14.75 -16.39
C PRO A 123 15.49 13.33 -16.46
N PHE A 124 14.75 13.03 -17.54
CA PHE A 124 14.21 11.70 -17.80
C PHE A 124 15.32 10.67 -18.06
N ASP A 125 16.33 11.02 -18.85
CA ASP A 125 17.44 10.12 -19.17
C ASP A 125 18.22 9.72 -17.91
N ASP A 126 18.40 10.64 -16.96
CA ASP A 126 19.02 10.35 -15.66
C ASP A 126 18.18 9.36 -14.84
N CYS A 127 16.87 9.57 -14.76
CA CYS A 127 15.93 8.67 -14.08
C CYS A 127 15.93 7.26 -14.71
N TYR A 128 15.93 7.19 -16.05
CA TYR A 128 15.94 5.93 -16.78
C TYR A 128 17.25 5.17 -16.58
N ALA A 129 18.40 5.86 -16.64
CA ALA A 129 19.71 5.28 -16.36
C ALA A 129 19.84 4.76 -14.92
N ALA A 130 19.35 5.52 -13.93
CA ALA A 130 19.32 5.07 -12.54
C ALA A 130 18.45 3.81 -12.34
N THR A 131 17.37 3.68 -13.13
CA THR A 131 16.46 2.53 -13.10
C THR A 131 17.11 1.28 -13.66
N LEU A 132 17.77 1.40 -14.81
CA LEU A 132 18.58 0.33 -15.39
C LEU A 132 19.67 -0.12 -14.41
N TRP A 133 20.41 0.85 -13.85
CA TRP A 133 21.46 0.57 -12.87
C TRP A 133 20.93 -0.18 -11.65
N ALA A 134 19.80 0.26 -11.08
CA ALA A 134 19.22 -0.39 -9.90
C ALA A 134 18.78 -1.84 -10.19
N SER A 135 18.20 -2.08 -11.37
CA SER A 135 17.83 -3.43 -11.82
C SER A 135 19.06 -4.34 -12.00
N GLU A 136 20.12 -3.83 -12.63
CA GLU A 136 21.37 -4.56 -12.88
C GLU A 136 22.16 -4.85 -11.60
N ASN A 137 22.11 -3.94 -10.63
CA ASN A 137 22.86 -4.00 -9.37
C ASN A 137 22.02 -4.49 -8.19
N ALA A 138 20.82 -5.02 -8.44
CA ALA A 138 19.85 -5.38 -7.42
C ALA A 138 20.44 -6.23 -6.28
N GLU A 139 21.22 -7.27 -6.62
CA GLU A 139 21.85 -8.14 -5.62
C GLU A 139 22.78 -7.38 -4.66
N SER A 140 23.55 -6.40 -5.18
CA SER A 140 24.45 -5.56 -4.38
C SER A 140 23.70 -4.59 -3.47
N LEU A 141 22.47 -4.24 -3.85
CA LEU A 141 21.54 -3.44 -3.05
C LEU A 141 20.78 -4.27 -2.01
N GLY A 142 21.05 -5.58 -1.94
CA GLY A 142 20.28 -6.52 -1.13
C GLY A 142 18.88 -6.80 -1.69
N GLY A 143 18.65 -6.48 -2.97
CA GLY A 143 17.38 -6.61 -3.66
C GLY A 143 17.28 -7.81 -4.60
N VAL A 144 16.06 -8.10 -5.06
CA VAL A 144 15.78 -9.17 -6.02
C VAL A 144 16.09 -8.70 -7.44
N LYS A 145 16.87 -9.49 -8.19
CA LYS A 145 17.25 -9.18 -9.56
C LYS A 145 16.09 -9.27 -10.54
N GLY A 146 16.08 -8.37 -11.52
CA GLY A 146 15.30 -8.50 -12.76
C GLY A 146 13.90 -7.89 -12.72
N VAL A 147 13.47 -7.30 -11.60
CA VAL A 147 12.21 -6.55 -11.50
C VAL A 147 12.41 -5.37 -10.55
N VAL A 148 12.02 -4.18 -10.99
CA VAL A 148 11.97 -2.98 -10.14
C VAL A 148 10.56 -2.39 -10.13
N SER A 149 10.29 -1.55 -9.16
CA SER A 149 9.18 -0.60 -9.17
C SER A 149 9.73 0.80 -9.38
N VAL A 150 8.93 1.68 -9.96
CA VAL A 150 9.25 3.10 -10.09
C VAL A 150 8.18 3.93 -9.41
N GLY A 151 8.53 5.10 -8.92
CA GLY A 151 7.56 5.99 -8.33
C GLY A 151 8.07 7.40 -8.17
N GLY A 152 7.15 8.32 -8.01
CA GLY A 152 7.51 9.70 -7.71
C GLY A 152 6.30 10.56 -7.44
N ASP A 153 6.57 11.78 -7.00
CA ASP A 153 5.56 12.75 -6.66
C ASP A 153 5.61 13.97 -7.58
N SER A 154 4.46 14.49 -8.01
CA SER A 154 4.37 15.66 -8.89
C SER A 154 5.14 15.45 -10.21
N ALA A 155 6.16 16.26 -10.49
CA ALA A 155 7.12 16.05 -11.59
C ALA A 155 7.88 14.71 -11.49
N GLY A 156 8.13 14.19 -10.29
CA GLY A 156 8.66 12.84 -10.11
C GLY A 156 7.68 11.76 -10.55
N GLY A 157 6.37 12.00 -10.35
CA GLY A 157 5.31 11.12 -10.85
C GLY A 157 5.23 11.12 -12.38
N ASN A 158 5.49 12.26 -13.02
CA ASN A 158 5.67 12.37 -14.47
C ASN A 158 6.83 11.49 -14.94
N LEU A 159 8.02 11.65 -14.33
CA LEU A 159 9.22 10.89 -14.66
C LEU A 159 9.01 9.39 -14.44
N ALA A 160 8.31 8.98 -13.38
CA ALA A 160 7.96 7.57 -13.13
C ALA A 160 7.08 6.98 -14.23
N ALA A 161 6.05 7.70 -14.66
CA ALA A 161 5.21 7.28 -15.77
C ALA A 161 6.00 7.17 -17.08
N ALA A 162 6.85 8.15 -17.38
CA ALA A 162 7.71 8.15 -18.57
C ALA A 162 8.69 6.97 -18.56
N VAL A 163 9.35 6.68 -17.43
CA VAL A 163 10.24 5.51 -17.29
C VAL A 163 9.47 4.21 -17.50
N ALA A 164 8.25 4.07 -16.96
CA ALA A 164 7.43 2.89 -17.17
C ALA A 164 7.02 2.71 -18.64
N ILE A 165 6.68 3.80 -19.34
CA ILE A 165 6.41 3.80 -20.78
C ILE A 165 7.63 3.32 -21.56
N LYS A 166 8.80 3.90 -21.27
CA LYS A 166 10.03 3.57 -21.98
C LYS A 166 10.43 2.12 -21.76
N ALA A 167 10.41 1.66 -20.51
CA ALA A 167 10.74 0.29 -20.14
C ALA A 167 9.83 -0.74 -20.84
N ALA A 168 8.53 -0.45 -20.96
CA ALA A 168 7.61 -1.30 -21.71
C ALA A 168 7.92 -1.31 -23.22
N GLU A 169 8.28 -0.16 -23.79
CA GLU A 169 8.64 -0.04 -25.21
C GLU A 169 9.92 -0.81 -25.56
N THR A 170 10.96 -0.72 -24.72
CA THR A 170 12.29 -1.26 -24.99
C THR A 170 12.47 -2.70 -24.51
N GLY A 171 11.86 -3.05 -23.37
CA GLY A 171 12.02 -4.35 -22.70
C GLY A 171 13.42 -4.60 -22.09
N ASP A 172 14.25 -3.57 -21.96
CA ASP A 172 15.62 -3.65 -21.38
C ASP A 172 15.61 -3.68 -19.84
N VAL A 173 14.61 -3.09 -19.21
CA VAL A 173 14.31 -3.19 -17.78
C VAL A 173 12.85 -3.53 -17.58
N ARG A 174 12.58 -4.39 -16.59
CA ARG A 174 11.22 -4.74 -16.23
C ARG A 174 10.74 -3.93 -15.03
N VAL A 175 9.73 -3.11 -15.27
CA VAL A 175 9.03 -2.34 -14.23
C VAL A 175 7.73 -3.05 -13.89
N SER A 176 7.58 -3.51 -12.65
CA SER A 176 6.37 -4.20 -12.19
C SER A 176 5.27 -3.24 -11.75
N HIS A 177 5.64 -2.18 -11.03
CA HIS A 177 4.73 -1.21 -10.44
C HIS A 177 5.20 0.22 -10.74
N GLN A 178 4.24 1.11 -11.00
CA GLN A 178 4.42 2.57 -11.07
C GLN A 178 3.54 3.26 -10.02
N LEU A 179 4.16 3.88 -9.02
CA LEU A 179 3.48 4.68 -8.00
C LEU A 179 3.46 6.15 -8.43
N LEU A 180 2.28 6.68 -8.72
CA LEU A 180 2.11 8.00 -9.32
C LEU A 180 1.42 8.93 -8.32
N VAL A 181 2.19 9.74 -7.60
CA VAL A 181 1.65 10.63 -6.57
C VAL A 181 1.40 12.01 -7.18
N TYR A 182 0.12 12.41 -7.26
CA TYR A 182 -0.40 13.63 -7.90
C TYR A 182 0.37 14.04 -9.17
N PRO A 183 0.52 13.11 -10.13
CA PRO A 183 1.50 13.26 -11.20
C PRO A 183 1.14 14.40 -12.16
N VAL A 184 2.16 15.08 -12.67
CA VAL A 184 2.00 15.93 -13.87
C VAL A 184 1.93 15.00 -15.08
N THR A 185 0.89 15.07 -15.90
CA THR A 185 0.67 14.12 -17.00
C THR A 185 0.34 14.77 -18.32
N ASP A 186 -0.04 16.04 -18.34
CA ASP A 186 -0.34 16.79 -19.56
C ASP A 186 0.04 18.27 -19.42
N ARG A 187 0.19 18.95 -20.56
CA ARG A 187 0.39 20.40 -20.64
C ARG A 187 -0.91 21.11 -21.04
N ASP A 188 -2.01 20.77 -20.36
CA ASP A 188 -3.31 21.42 -20.54
C ASP A 188 -3.73 22.19 -19.27
N PHE A 189 -3.47 23.50 -19.28
CA PHE A 189 -3.84 24.40 -18.18
C PHE A 189 -5.32 24.81 -18.20
N GLY A 190 -6.16 24.17 -19.00
CA GLY A 190 -7.58 24.46 -19.20
C GLY A 190 -8.54 23.49 -18.49
N THR A 191 -8.04 22.50 -17.77
CA THR A 191 -8.88 21.54 -17.04
C THR A 191 -9.71 22.20 -15.93
N GLY A 192 -10.77 21.52 -15.48
CA GLY A 192 -11.62 22.02 -14.40
C GLY A 192 -10.84 22.24 -13.11
N SER A 193 -9.95 21.31 -12.74
CA SER A 193 -9.10 21.45 -11.57
C SER A 193 -8.13 22.62 -11.64
N TYR A 194 -7.57 22.95 -12.82
CA TYR A 194 -6.76 24.17 -12.97
C TYR A 194 -7.58 25.44 -12.73
N ALA A 195 -8.85 25.47 -13.18
CA ALA A 195 -9.75 26.61 -12.94
C ALA A 195 -10.16 26.73 -11.46
N ASP A 196 -10.48 25.61 -10.82
CA ASP A 196 -10.98 25.57 -9.44
C ASP A 196 -9.87 25.76 -8.39
N ASN A 197 -8.69 25.18 -8.64
CA ASN A 197 -7.63 25.01 -7.65
C ASN A 197 -6.31 25.70 -8.03
N GLY A 198 -6.24 26.36 -9.19
CA GLY A 198 -5.00 26.97 -9.70
C GLY A 198 -4.52 28.22 -8.96
N THR A 199 -5.19 28.64 -7.88
CA THR A 199 -4.80 29.80 -7.07
C THR A 199 -5.14 29.54 -5.60
N GLY A 200 -4.23 29.90 -4.69
CA GLY A 200 -4.50 29.93 -3.25
C GLY A 200 -4.30 28.61 -2.49
N TYR A 201 -4.03 27.49 -3.17
CA TYR A 201 -3.81 26.16 -2.57
C TYR A 201 -2.35 25.66 -2.71
N ASN A 202 -1.37 26.56 -2.51
CA ASN A 202 0.08 26.37 -2.70
C ASN A 202 0.53 26.23 -4.17
N LEU A 203 0.16 25.15 -4.87
CA LEU A 203 0.53 25.01 -6.28
C LEU A 203 -0.40 25.87 -7.13
N GLU A 204 0.18 26.75 -7.95
CA GLU A 204 -0.56 27.69 -8.78
C GLU A 204 -0.40 27.39 -10.27
N ARG A 205 -1.41 27.80 -11.05
CA ARG A 205 -1.46 27.60 -12.51
C ARG A 205 -0.26 28.25 -13.20
N GLU A 206 0.04 29.50 -12.86
CA GLU A 206 1.17 30.27 -13.38
C GLU A 206 2.50 29.60 -13.01
N GLY A 207 2.58 29.00 -11.82
CA GLY A 207 3.71 28.19 -11.40
C GLY A 207 3.93 26.98 -12.32
N MET A 208 2.86 26.24 -12.63
CA MET A 208 2.93 25.11 -13.55
C MET A 208 3.32 25.50 -14.97
N MET A 209 2.83 26.62 -15.49
CA MET A 209 3.25 27.14 -16.79
C MET A 209 4.76 27.41 -16.82
N TRP A 210 5.29 28.06 -15.78
CA TRP A 210 6.72 28.32 -15.65
C TRP A 210 7.56 27.04 -15.54
N TYR A 211 7.10 26.04 -14.77
CA TYR A 211 7.78 24.75 -14.68
C TYR A 211 7.86 24.03 -16.03
N TRP A 212 6.77 24.00 -16.80
CA TRP A 212 6.76 23.42 -18.14
C TRP A 212 7.71 24.17 -19.11
N ASP A 213 7.73 25.49 -19.07
CA ASP A 213 8.60 26.30 -19.94
C ASP A 213 10.09 26.16 -19.58
N ALA A 214 10.39 25.92 -18.30
CA ALA A 214 11.74 25.58 -17.85
C ALA A 214 12.14 24.16 -18.31
N TYR A 215 11.22 23.20 -18.24
CA TYR A 215 11.47 21.79 -18.53
C TYR A 215 11.65 21.50 -20.02
N LEU A 216 10.77 21.99 -20.89
CA LEU A 216 10.81 21.63 -22.31
C LEU A 216 11.92 22.37 -23.08
N ALA A 217 12.61 21.64 -23.97
CA ALA A 217 13.54 22.22 -24.93
C ALA A 217 12.78 22.96 -26.04
N ASP A 218 11.76 22.32 -26.61
CA ASP A 218 10.79 22.89 -27.53
C ASP A 218 9.35 22.68 -26.99
N PRO A 219 8.46 23.69 -27.02
CA PRO A 219 7.05 23.49 -26.66
C PRO A 219 6.35 22.32 -27.39
N ALA A 220 6.81 21.94 -28.59
CA ALA A 220 6.31 20.78 -29.33
C ALA A 220 6.63 19.44 -28.66
N ASP A 221 7.65 19.37 -27.81
CA ASP A 221 8.03 18.17 -27.06
C ASP A 221 6.93 17.72 -26.10
N ALA A 222 5.98 18.61 -25.74
CA ALA A 222 4.79 18.24 -24.96
C ALA A 222 3.86 17.23 -25.67
N ALA A 223 4.07 16.95 -26.96
CA ALA A 223 3.37 15.89 -27.67
C ALA A 223 3.99 14.50 -27.44
N ASP A 224 5.22 14.43 -26.93
CA ASP A 224 5.91 13.18 -26.62
C ASP A 224 5.36 12.57 -25.31
N PRO A 225 4.93 11.30 -25.30
CA PRO A 225 4.48 10.61 -24.09
C PRO A 225 5.52 10.55 -22.96
N LEU A 226 6.81 10.70 -23.25
CA LEU A 226 7.87 10.76 -22.23
C LEU A 226 7.95 12.14 -21.55
N ALA A 227 7.41 13.19 -22.17
CA ALA A 227 7.23 14.49 -21.53
C ALA A 227 5.83 14.61 -20.90
N ALA A 228 4.78 14.20 -21.62
CA ALA A 228 3.39 14.26 -21.20
C ALA A 228 2.73 12.87 -21.30
N PRO A 229 2.83 12.01 -20.27
CA PRO A 229 2.33 10.63 -20.28
C PRO A 229 0.88 10.45 -20.71
N LEU A 230 0.00 11.43 -20.49
CA LEU A 230 -1.39 11.38 -20.95
C LEU A 230 -1.53 11.37 -22.48
N ARG A 231 -0.48 11.76 -23.21
CA ARG A 231 -0.40 11.71 -24.68
C ARG A 231 -0.06 10.34 -25.24
N LEU A 232 0.19 9.34 -24.39
CA LEU A 232 0.44 7.96 -24.81
C LEU A 232 -0.71 7.46 -25.71
N PRO A 233 -0.45 6.95 -26.93
CA PRO A 233 -1.51 6.46 -27.80
C PRO A 233 -2.27 5.27 -27.19
N ALA A 234 -3.60 5.22 -27.38
CA ALA A 234 -4.43 4.14 -26.85
C ALA A 234 -4.10 2.75 -27.48
N ASP A 235 -3.51 2.74 -28.67
CA ASP A 235 -3.05 1.57 -29.40
C ASP A 235 -1.54 1.28 -29.22
N PHE A 236 -0.93 1.82 -28.16
CA PHE A 236 0.46 1.57 -27.82
C PHE A 236 0.77 0.07 -27.79
N ALA A 237 1.69 -0.36 -28.66
CA ALA A 237 1.92 -1.78 -28.95
C ALA A 237 2.38 -2.59 -27.72
N ALA A 238 3.09 -1.94 -26.78
CA ALA A 238 3.59 -2.55 -25.56
C ALA A 238 2.69 -2.30 -24.34
N ALA A 239 1.41 -1.97 -24.54
CA ALA A 239 0.47 -1.69 -23.43
C ALA A 239 0.38 -2.84 -22.40
N LYS A 240 0.52 -4.10 -22.85
CA LYS A 240 0.52 -5.28 -21.97
C LYS A 240 1.75 -5.36 -21.04
N ASP A 241 2.83 -4.67 -21.40
CA ASP A 241 4.11 -4.67 -20.70
C ASP A 241 4.26 -3.42 -19.81
N LEU A 242 3.27 -2.51 -19.81
CA LEU A 242 3.21 -1.38 -18.88
C LEU A 242 3.01 -1.86 -17.44
N ALA A 243 3.76 -1.23 -16.54
CA ALA A 243 3.71 -1.51 -15.11
C ALA A 243 2.31 -1.27 -14.52
N LYS A 244 1.91 -2.12 -13.56
CA LYS A 244 0.70 -1.90 -12.76
C LYS A 244 0.78 -0.53 -12.10
N ALA A 245 -0.33 0.21 -12.03
CA ALA A 245 -0.28 1.61 -11.60
C ALA A 245 -1.18 1.89 -10.39
N PHE A 246 -0.67 2.65 -9.43
CA PHE A 246 -1.49 3.26 -8.39
C PHE A 246 -1.32 4.78 -8.43
N THR A 247 -2.42 5.48 -8.70
CA THR A 247 -2.43 6.94 -8.82
C THR A 247 -3.07 7.58 -7.60
N ILE A 248 -2.33 8.41 -6.89
CA ILE A 248 -2.82 9.20 -5.77
C ILE A 248 -3.12 10.61 -6.29
N THR A 249 -4.29 11.17 -6.00
CA THR A 249 -4.60 12.59 -6.31
C THR A 249 -5.11 13.34 -5.08
N ALA A 250 -5.01 14.67 -5.09
CA ALA A 250 -5.53 15.55 -4.05
C ALA A 250 -6.74 16.34 -4.58
N GLU A 251 -7.77 16.55 -3.75
CA GLU A 251 -9.00 17.25 -4.17
C GLU A 251 -8.75 18.72 -4.55
N TYR A 252 -7.91 19.41 -3.79
CA TYR A 252 -7.53 20.82 -3.96
C TYR A 252 -6.15 20.94 -4.62
N ASP A 253 -6.05 20.38 -5.83
CA ASP A 253 -4.83 20.36 -6.64
C ASP A 253 -5.18 20.70 -8.09
N PRO A 254 -4.46 21.64 -8.75
CA PRO A 254 -4.64 21.89 -10.18
C PRO A 254 -4.37 20.65 -11.06
N LEU A 255 -3.50 19.73 -10.65
CA LEU A 255 -3.12 18.52 -11.40
C LEU A 255 -4.12 17.35 -11.24
N ARG A 256 -5.16 17.53 -10.43
CA ARG A 256 -6.11 16.46 -10.10
C ARG A 256 -6.72 15.81 -11.33
N ASP A 257 -7.27 16.62 -12.24
CA ASP A 257 -8.04 16.09 -13.36
C ASP A 257 -7.16 15.34 -14.36
N GLU A 258 -5.93 15.81 -14.62
CA GLU A 258 -4.98 15.16 -15.52
C GLU A 258 -4.42 13.86 -14.92
N GLY A 259 -4.05 13.85 -13.64
CA GLY A 259 -3.60 12.63 -12.97
C GLY A 259 -4.67 11.54 -12.98
N GLU A 260 -5.94 11.89 -12.72
CA GLU A 260 -7.05 10.94 -12.82
C GLU A 260 -7.37 10.54 -14.26
N ALA A 261 -7.16 11.44 -15.23
CA ALA A 261 -7.31 11.12 -16.65
C ALA A 261 -6.28 10.07 -17.07
N TYR A 262 -5.03 10.19 -16.60
CA TYR A 262 -3.99 9.20 -16.90
C TYR A 262 -4.29 7.83 -16.28
N ALA A 263 -4.76 7.80 -15.02
CA ALA A 263 -5.19 6.54 -14.41
C ALA A 263 -6.32 5.85 -15.22
N ARG A 264 -7.31 6.62 -15.67
CA ARG A 264 -8.39 6.10 -16.54
C ARG A 264 -7.86 5.66 -17.90
N HIS A 265 -6.89 6.37 -18.46
CA HIS A 265 -6.27 6.04 -19.74
C HIS A 265 -5.56 4.68 -19.67
N LEU A 266 -4.75 4.46 -18.63
CA LEU A 266 -4.12 3.16 -18.38
C LEU A 266 -5.15 2.03 -18.23
N GLN A 267 -6.24 2.26 -17.49
CA GLN A 267 -7.33 1.28 -17.36
C GLN A 267 -7.99 0.95 -18.70
N GLN A 268 -8.20 1.94 -19.57
CA GLN A 268 -8.77 1.75 -20.91
C GLN A 268 -7.84 0.93 -21.83
N MET A 269 -6.52 1.03 -21.62
CA MET A 269 -5.51 0.22 -22.30
C MET A 269 -5.39 -1.20 -21.72
N GLY A 270 -6.14 -1.52 -20.65
CA GLY A 270 -6.12 -2.83 -20.00
C GLY A 270 -4.98 -3.02 -18.99
N VAL A 271 -4.25 -1.94 -18.64
CA VAL A 271 -3.21 -1.98 -17.60
C VAL A 271 -3.89 -2.11 -16.23
N PRO A 272 -3.45 -3.03 -15.35
CA PRO A 272 -3.97 -3.10 -13.99
C PRO A 272 -3.64 -1.81 -13.23
N SER A 273 -4.63 -0.91 -13.16
CA SER A 273 -4.46 0.41 -12.57
C SER A 273 -5.61 0.75 -11.63
N SER A 274 -5.28 1.35 -10.50
CA SER A 274 -6.23 1.94 -9.56
C SER A 274 -5.83 3.37 -9.24
N GLY A 275 -6.80 4.16 -8.77
CA GLY A 275 -6.55 5.53 -8.34
C GLY A 275 -7.37 5.89 -7.12
N ARG A 276 -6.81 6.73 -6.25
CA ARG A 276 -7.48 7.23 -5.06
C ARG A 276 -7.27 8.74 -4.94
N ARG A 277 -8.39 9.47 -4.95
CA ARG A 277 -8.42 10.88 -4.55
C ARG A 277 -8.47 10.96 -3.02
N TYR A 278 -7.64 11.83 -2.45
CA TYR A 278 -7.66 12.19 -1.03
C TYR A 278 -8.36 13.54 -0.90
N ASP A 279 -9.59 13.48 -0.40
CA ASP A 279 -10.45 14.65 -0.24
C ASP A 279 -9.91 15.61 0.83
N GLY A 280 -10.12 16.91 0.62
CA GLY A 280 -9.63 17.97 1.49
C GLY A 280 -8.10 18.18 1.49
N MET A 281 -7.34 17.39 0.72
CA MET A 281 -5.88 17.52 0.61
C MET A 281 -5.46 18.44 -0.53
N ILE A 282 -4.21 18.91 -0.46
CA ILE A 282 -3.56 19.84 -1.39
C ILE A 282 -2.36 19.18 -2.08
N HIS A 283 -1.89 19.78 -3.17
CA HIS A 283 -0.64 19.37 -3.81
C HIS A 283 0.54 19.39 -2.82
N GLY A 284 1.38 18.34 -2.85
CA GLY A 284 2.54 18.21 -1.96
C GLY A 284 2.24 17.63 -0.58
N PHE A 285 1.01 17.21 -0.28
CA PHE A 285 0.65 16.68 1.04
C PHE A 285 1.37 15.36 1.38
N PHE A 286 1.70 14.54 0.37
CA PHE A 286 2.14 13.15 0.55
C PHE A 286 3.39 13.04 1.44
N GLY A 287 4.38 13.90 1.19
CA GLY A 287 5.63 13.94 1.96
C GLY A 287 5.50 14.44 3.40
N LEU A 288 4.30 14.83 3.87
CA LEU A 288 4.08 15.45 5.18
C LEU A 288 3.48 14.48 6.21
N ALA A 289 3.83 13.20 6.14
CA ALA A 289 3.25 12.13 6.96
C ALA A 289 3.43 12.31 8.49
N SER A 290 4.47 13.01 8.94
CA SER A 290 4.65 13.32 10.38
C SER A 290 3.84 14.54 10.83
N ASN A 291 3.23 15.28 9.88
CA ASN A 291 2.44 16.48 10.14
C ASN A 291 0.95 16.30 9.82
N MET A 292 0.59 15.32 8.97
CA MET A 292 -0.76 15.13 8.46
C MET A 292 -1.18 13.67 8.51
N ASP A 293 -2.31 13.38 9.15
CA ASP A 293 -2.81 12.01 9.28
C ASP A 293 -3.20 11.43 7.91
N THR A 294 -3.80 12.24 7.05
CA THR A 294 -4.15 11.83 5.69
C THR A 294 -2.93 11.54 4.82
N ALA A 295 -1.81 12.23 5.04
CA ALA A 295 -0.55 11.93 4.35
C ALA A 295 0.02 10.58 4.80
N ARG A 296 -0.06 10.26 6.10
CA ARG A 296 0.30 8.94 6.62
C ARG A 296 -0.55 7.83 6.01
N VAL A 297 -1.87 8.01 5.94
CA VAL A 297 -2.76 7.05 5.25
C VAL A 297 -2.38 6.88 3.78
N ALA A 298 -2.04 7.97 3.08
CA ALA A 298 -1.60 7.89 1.69
C ALA A 298 -0.27 7.13 1.53
N MET A 299 0.69 7.34 2.42
CA MET A 299 1.94 6.58 2.48
C MET A 299 1.73 5.10 2.80
N ASP A 300 0.77 4.77 3.66
CA ASP A 300 0.41 3.39 4.00
C ASP A 300 -0.24 2.67 2.82
N ASP A 301 -1.14 3.34 2.09
CA ASP A 301 -1.75 2.83 0.87
C ASP A 301 -0.70 2.61 -0.25
N ALA A 302 0.22 3.58 -0.42
CA ALA A 302 1.35 3.45 -1.33
C ALA A 302 2.26 2.27 -0.95
N GLY A 303 2.56 2.12 0.34
CA GLY A 303 3.32 0.99 0.87
C GLY A 303 2.64 -0.34 0.62
N ALA A 304 1.32 -0.41 0.80
CA ALA A 304 0.52 -1.60 0.51
C ALA A 304 0.55 -1.98 -0.97
N PHE A 305 0.43 -1.00 -1.86
CA PHE A 305 0.55 -1.22 -3.30
C PHE A 305 1.94 -1.75 -3.68
N LEU A 306 3.00 -1.15 -3.16
CA LEU A 306 4.38 -1.55 -3.44
C LEU A 306 4.75 -2.90 -2.83
N ARG A 307 4.13 -3.33 -1.72
CA ARG A 307 4.26 -4.71 -1.22
C ARG A 307 3.73 -5.74 -2.20
N GLY A 308 2.74 -5.39 -3.04
CA GLY A 308 2.28 -6.26 -4.13
C GLY A 308 3.39 -6.63 -5.13
N ALA A 309 4.45 -5.82 -5.24
CA ALA A 309 5.63 -6.18 -6.02
C ALA A 309 6.37 -7.39 -5.44
N VAL A 310 6.39 -7.54 -4.11
CA VAL A 310 6.93 -8.74 -3.46
C VAL A 310 6.13 -9.96 -3.91
N ASP A 311 4.80 -9.88 -3.86
CA ASP A 311 3.94 -11.01 -4.20
C ASP A 311 4.14 -11.45 -5.65
N ASP A 312 4.27 -10.50 -6.59
CA ASP A 312 4.55 -10.80 -8.00
C ASP A 312 5.94 -11.45 -8.18
N VAL A 313 6.97 -10.85 -7.57
CA VAL A 313 8.35 -11.35 -7.65
C VAL A 313 8.47 -12.74 -7.02
N VAL A 314 7.83 -12.94 -5.87
CA VAL A 314 7.78 -14.23 -5.16
C VAL A 314 7.00 -15.26 -5.97
N ALA A 315 5.85 -14.91 -6.54
CA ALA A 315 5.07 -15.82 -7.39
C ALA A 315 5.85 -16.27 -8.63
N GLU A 316 6.64 -15.40 -9.23
CA GLU A 316 7.49 -15.74 -10.37
C GLU A 316 8.70 -16.55 -9.97
N TYR A 317 9.34 -16.18 -8.86
CA TYR A 317 10.39 -16.99 -8.27
C TYR A 317 9.88 -18.41 -8.00
N HIS A 318 8.68 -18.55 -7.43
CA HIS A 318 7.98 -19.82 -7.20
C HIS A 318 7.74 -20.60 -8.50
N ALA A 319 7.30 -19.93 -9.57
CA ALA A 319 7.07 -20.56 -10.86
C ALA A 319 8.38 -21.09 -11.49
N GLN A 320 9.48 -20.39 -11.30
CA GLN A 320 10.80 -20.74 -11.85
C GLN A 320 11.55 -21.80 -11.01
N HIS A 321 11.28 -21.89 -9.70
CA HIS A 321 12.00 -22.74 -8.75
C HIS A 321 11.12 -23.83 -8.13
N GLN A 322 10.10 -24.33 -8.86
CA GLN A 322 9.25 -25.43 -8.39
C GLN A 322 10.12 -26.64 -7.97
N GLY A 323 10.18 -26.89 -6.66
CA GLY A 323 10.91 -28.01 -6.05
C GLY A 323 12.06 -27.62 -5.10
N ASP A 324 12.48 -26.36 -5.04
CA ASP A 324 13.53 -25.91 -4.10
C ASP A 324 12.93 -25.22 -2.86
N THR A 325 12.54 -26.02 -1.86
CA THR A 325 11.94 -25.51 -0.61
C THR A 325 12.89 -24.69 0.26
N GLY A 326 14.21 -24.78 0.04
CA GLY A 326 15.21 -24.08 0.84
C GLY A 326 15.27 -22.59 0.53
N ALA A 327 15.29 -22.24 -0.76
CA ALA A 327 15.28 -20.85 -1.19
C ALA A 327 13.94 -20.15 -0.90
N MET A 328 12.84 -20.90 -0.99
CA MET A 328 11.48 -20.43 -0.71
C MET A 328 11.31 -19.93 0.73
N ARG A 329 11.96 -20.59 1.69
CA ARG A 329 11.90 -20.17 3.10
C ARG A 329 12.61 -18.84 3.35
N GLN A 330 13.63 -18.51 2.57
CA GLN A 330 14.38 -17.26 2.74
C GLN A 330 13.56 -16.02 2.36
N LEU A 331 12.59 -16.18 1.45
CA LEU A 331 11.68 -15.12 0.99
C LEU A 331 10.53 -14.84 1.96
N LEU A 332 10.30 -15.71 2.96
CA LEU A 332 9.27 -15.48 3.96
C LEU A 332 9.70 -14.36 4.92
N ASP A 333 8.70 -13.61 5.37
CA ASP A 333 8.84 -12.66 6.48
C ASP A 333 9.63 -13.31 7.63
N PRO A 334 10.60 -12.61 8.26
CA PRO A 334 11.40 -13.17 9.34
C PRO A 334 10.58 -13.77 10.49
N GLN A 335 9.44 -13.17 10.84
CA GLN A 335 8.54 -13.70 11.87
C GLN A 335 7.88 -15.00 11.39
N ALA A 336 7.45 -15.06 10.14
CA ALA A 336 6.92 -16.29 9.54
C ALA A 336 7.99 -17.40 9.47
N ARG A 337 9.24 -17.06 9.14
CA ARG A 337 10.37 -18.01 9.19
C ARG A 337 10.60 -18.57 10.59
N ASN A 338 10.65 -17.72 11.61
CA ASN A 338 10.82 -18.16 12.99
C ASN A 338 9.71 -19.13 13.40
N VAL A 339 8.47 -18.88 12.97
CA VAL A 339 7.36 -19.80 13.20
C VAL A 339 7.60 -21.14 12.51
N LEU A 340 8.09 -21.16 11.26
CA LEU A 340 8.43 -22.40 10.55
C LEU A 340 9.59 -23.17 11.19
N GLU A 341 10.62 -22.49 11.70
CA GLU A 341 11.71 -23.14 12.43
C GLU A 341 11.21 -23.82 13.71
N ILE A 342 10.27 -23.17 14.43
CA ILE A 342 9.58 -23.79 15.56
C ILE A 342 8.85 -25.05 15.08
N PHE A 343 8.10 -24.98 13.97
CA PHE A 343 7.41 -26.17 13.44
C PHE A 343 8.36 -27.30 13.06
N ASP A 344 9.49 -27.01 12.42
CA ASP A 344 10.49 -28.01 12.07
C ASP A 344 11.09 -28.67 13.31
N SER A 345 11.28 -27.89 14.39
CA SER A 345 11.82 -28.40 15.66
C SER A 345 10.89 -29.35 16.42
N LEU A 346 9.59 -29.34 16.09
CA LEU A 346 8.60 -30.17 16.77
C LEU A 346 8.58 -31.64 16.30
N ASP A 347 9.39 -31.99 15.29
CA ASP A 347 9.51 -33.36 14.71
C ASP A 347 8.14 -34.01 14.43
N ILE A 348 7.21 -33.20 13.94
CA ILE A 348 5.84 -33.62 13.64
C ILE A 348 5.83 -34.28 12.27
N LYS A 349 5.30 -35.49 12.18
CA LYS A 349 5.08 -36.17 10.90
C LYS A 349 4.20 -35.32 9.97
N PRO A 350 4.40 -35.38 8.65
CA PRO A 350 3.48 -34.74 7.72
C PRO A 350 2.03 -35.16 8.02
N PHE A 351 1.08 -34.21 8.06
CA PHE A 351 -0.31 -34.52 8.42
C PHE A 351 -0.94 -35.57 7.50
N GLN A 352 -0.45 -35.75 6.26
CA GLN A 352 -0.94 -36.82 5.37
C GLN A 352 -0.54 -38.22 5.83
N GLU A 353 0.46 -38.35 6.71
CA GLU A 353 0.96 -39.60 7.28
C GLU A 353 0.38 -39.91 8.66
N MET A 354 -0.46 -39.02 9.20
CA MET A 354 -1.06 -39.11 10.52
C MET A 354 -2.55 -39.46 10.42
N SER A 355 -3.07 -40.17 11.41
CA SER A 355 -4.52 -40.28 11.63
C SER A 355 -5.12 -38.93 12.05
N VAL A 356 -6.44 -38.79 11.95
CA VAL A 356 -7.14 -37.57 12.37
C VAL A 356 -6.97 -37.34 13.87
N GLU A 357 -7.01 -38.41 14.66
CA GLU A 357 -6.81 -38.39 16.10
C GLU A 357 -5.42 -37.88 16.45
N GLU A 358 -4.38 -38.40 15.79
CA GLU A 358 -2.99 -37.93 15.98
C GLU A 358 -2.85 -36.46 15.57
N CYS A 359 -3.48 -36.02 14.48
CA CYS A 359 -3.44 -34.61 14.07
C CYS A 359 -4.10 -33.69 15.10
N ARG A 360 -5.22 -34.10 15.70
CA ARG A 360 -5.89 -33.35 16.76
C ARG A 360 -5.06 -33.27 18.03
N GLU A 361 -4.45 -34.38 18.43
CA GLU A 361 -3.57 -34.42 19.60
C GLU A 361 -2.34 -33.52 19.41
N VAL A 362 -1.74 -33.52 18.22
CA VAL A 362 -0.67 -32.58 17.88
C VAL A 362 -1.15 -31.14 17.96
N MET A 363 -2.33 -30.84 17.40
CA MET A 363 -2.88 -29.48 17.43
C MET A 363 -3.12 -29.02 18.86
N ASP A 364 -3.73 -29.85 19.70
CA ASP A 364 -4.06 -29.53 21.10
C ASP A 364 -2.82 -29.31 21.97
N ASN A 365 -1.78 -30.11 21.78
CA ASN A 365 -0.54 -30.01 22.55
C ASN A 365 0.45 -29.00 21.98
N ARG A 366 0.17 -28.40 20.82
CA ARG A 366 1.05 -27.42 20.20
C ARG A 366 1.28 -26.22 21.14
N PRO A 367 2.54 -25.81 21.37
CA PRO A 367 2.83 -24.57 22.09
C PRO A 367 2.18 -23.37 21.40
N ARG A 368 1.47 -22.54 22.16
CA ARG A 368 0.78 -21.35 21.63
C ARG A 368 1.21 -20.10 22.39
N PRO A 369 1.42 -18.98 21.70
CA PRO A 369 1.58 -17.70 22.38
C PRO A 369 0.31 -17.38 23.16
N GLN A 370 0.46 -16.81 24.35
CA GLN A 370 -0.68 -16.26 25.07
C GLN A 370 -1.15 -15.00 24.33
N GLY A 371 -2.43 -14.95 24.00
CA GLY A 371 -3.03 -13.73 23.46
C GLY A 371 -3.10 -12.62 24.52
N PRO A 372 -3.39 -11.38 24.13
CA PRO A 372 -3.43 -10.24 25.03
C PRO A 372 -4.51 -10.42 26.12
N ALA A 373 -4.34 -9.66 27.21
CA ALA A 373 -5.37 -9.57 28.23
C ALA A 373 -6.62 -8.90 27.64
N VAL A 374 -7.79 -9.44 27.99
CA VAL A 374 -9.10 -8.87 27.67
C VAL A 374 -9.85 -8.63 28.99
N GLY A 375 -10.83 -7.74 28.99
CA GLY A 375 -11.59 -7.39 30.20
C GLY A 375 -12.35 -8.58 30.79
N GLN A 376 -12.98 -9.39 29.94
CA GLN A 376 -13.69 -10.59 30.38
C GLN A 376 -13.63 -11.72 29.34
N VAL A 377 -13.54 -12.97 29.83
CA VAL A 377 -13.75 -14.18 29.03
C VAL A 377 -14.86 -15.01 29.67
N GLU A 378 -15.84 -15.44 28.88
CA GLU A 378 -16.97 -16.25 29.33
C GLU A 378 -17.22 -17.43 28.40
N ASP A 379 -17.23 -18.65 28.96
CA ASP A 379 -17.63 -19.85 28.24
C ASP A 379 -19.12 -20.10 28.35
N ARG A 380 -19.76 -20.36 27.21
CA ARG A 380 -21.17 -20.72 27.14
C ARG A 380 -21.37 -21.89 26.20
N VAL A 381 -22.51 -22.53 26.36
CA VAL A 381 -22.99 -23.56 25.46
C VAL A 381 -24.32 -23.08 24.90
N ILE A 382 -24.42 -22.98 23.58
CA ILE A 382 -25.67 -22.63 22.90
C ILE A 382 -26.31 -23.89 22.33
N GLN A 383 -27.63 -23.99 22.46
CA GLN A 383 -28.36 -25.12 21.89
C GLN A 383 -28.47 -24.96 20.38
N ASN A 384 -28.03 -25.95 19.63
CA ASN A 384 -28.31 -26.00 18.21
C ASN A 384 -29.80 -26.29 17.96
N LEU A 385 -30.53 -25.27 17.52
CA LEU A 385 -31.96 -25.35 17.23
C LEU A 385 -32.27 -26.02 15.88
N TYR A 386 -31.26 -26.37 15.07
CA TYR A 386 -31.43 -26.86 13.69
C TYR A 386 -30.52 -28.05 13.35
N GLY A 387 -31.08 -29.14 12.79
CA GLY A 387 -30.32 -30.29 12.26
C GLY A 387 -30.90 -31.65 12.68
N LYS A 388 -30.40 -32.73 12.07
CA LYS A 388 -30.84 -34.11 12.38
C LYS A 388 -30.42 -34.60 13.77
N GLU A 389 -29.32 -34.04 14.28
CA GLU A 389 -28.80 -34.30 15.63
C GLU A 389 -28.66 -32.95 16.34
N PRO A 390 -29.67 -32.55 17.14
CA PRO A 390 -29.54 -31.40 18.02
C PRO A 390 -28.41 -31.68 19.00
N GLY A 391 -27.52 -30.69 19.16
CA GLY A 391 -26.34 -30.80 19.98
C GLY A 391 -25.94 -29.44 20.51
N ASP A 392 -25.25 -29.45 21.63
CA ASP A 392 -24.73 -28.27 22.30
C ASP A 392 -23.50 -27.75 21.53
N VAL A 393 -23.45 -26.44 21.28
CA VAL A 393 -22.35 -25.77 20.57
C VAL A 393 -21.59 -24.90 21.58
N PRO A 394 -20.34 -25.26 21.91
CA PRO A 394 -19.49 -24.43 22.74
C PRO A 394 -19.22 -23.08 22.06
N ILE A 395 -19.30 -22.01 22.84
CA ILE A 395 -18.85 -20.68 22.46
C ILE A 395 -18.04 -20.07 23.60
N ARG A 396 -17.13 -19.18 23.26
CA ARG A 396 -16.32 -18.39 24.19
C ARG A 396 -16.43 -16.94 23.79
N ILE A 397 -16.85 -16.11 24.74
CA ILE A 397 -17.12 -14.70 24.54
C ILE A 397 -15.97 -13.92 25.17
N TYR A 398 -15.33 -13.06 24.38
CA TYR A 398 -14.27 -12.16 24.80
C TYR A 398 -14.83 -10.73 24.79
N THR A 399 -14.68 -10.03 25.90
CA THR A 399 -15.12 -8.64 26.06
C THR A 399 -13.90 -7.76 26.30
N PRO A 400 -13.74 -6.64 25.58
CA PRO A 400 -12.61 -5.74 25.77
C PRO A 400 -12.72 -5.00 27.12
N ASP A 401 -11.59 -4.45 27.61
CA ASP A 401 -11.51 -3.73 28.90
C ASP A 401 -11.88 -2.23 28.79
N THR A 402 -12.29 -1.78 27.60
CA THR A 402 -12.71 -0.40 27.32
C THR A 402 -14.14 -0.14 27.83
N GLN A 403 -14.70 1.05 27.61
CA GLN A 403 -16.12 1.30 27.91
C GLN A 403 -16.95 1.18 26.63
N GLY A 404 -17.98 0.33 26.67
CA GLY A 404 -18.90 0.13 25.56
C GLY A 404 -19.85 1.33 25.31
N PRO A 405 -20.72 1.22 24.29
CA PRO A 405 -21.13 -0.01 23.60
C PRO A 405 -20.14 -0.48 22.53
N TRP A 406 -19.96 -1.80 22.43
CA TRP A 406 -19.06 -2.42 21.46
C TRP A 406 -19.82 -3.06 20.29
N GLY A 407 -19.16 -3.14 19.13
CA GLY A 407 -19.57 -4.06 18.06
C GLY A 407 -19.41 -5.53 18.48
N ILE A 408 -20.04 -6.44 17.74
CA ILE A 408 -19.92 -7.89 17.96
C ILE A 408 -19.33 -8.55 16.70
N LEU A 409 -18.25 -9.30 16.87
CA LEU A 409 -17.65 -10.16 15.85
C LEU A 409 -17.94 -11.63 16.15
N MET A 410 -18.55 -12.34 15.19
CA MET A 410 -18.67 -13.79 15.23
C MET A 410 -17.42 -14.42 14.61
N TRP A 411 -16.68 -15.20 15.39
CA TRP A 411 -15.44 -15.84 14.96
C TRP A 411 -15.60 -17.35 14.88
N PHE A 412 -15.15 -17.94 13.76
CA PHE A 412 -15.11 -19.38 13.55
C PHE A 412 -13.66 -19.78 13.31
N HIS A 413 -13.16 -20.73 14.08
CA HIS A 413 -11.76 -21.11 14.03
C HIS A 413 -11.39 -21.83 12.72
N GLY A 414 -10.09 -21.85 12.41
CA GLY A 414 -9.53 -22.58 11.27
C GLY A 414 -9.32 -24.07 11.57
N GLY A 415 -8.42 -24.72 10.81
CA GLY A 415 -8.08 -26.14 10.99
C GLY A 415 -8.79 -27.09 10.03
N GLY A 416 -9.17 -26.60 8.83
CA GLY A 416 -9.68 -27.41 7.73
C GLY A 416 -10.92 -28.24 8.10
N TRP A 417 -11.71 -27.78 9.07
CA TRP A 417 -12.86 -28.46 9.65
C TRP A 417 -12.58 -29.79 10.38
N VAL A 418 -11.31 -30.16 10.58
CA VAL A 418 -10.92 -31.49 11.10
C VAL A 418 -10.21 -31.39 12.44
N ILE A 419 -9.37 -30.37 12.66
CA ILE A 419 -8.41 -30.36 13.77
C ILE A 419 -8.43 -29.12 14.68
N GLY A 420 -9.14 -28.06 14.28
CA GLY A 420 -9.26 -26.85 15.10
C GLY A 420 -10.36 -26.99 16.15
N ASN A 421 -10.27 -26.21 17.21
CA ASN A 421 -11.31 -26.05 18.24
C ASN A 421 -11.23 -24.65 18.88
N ILE A 422 -12.12 -24.38 19.84
CA ILE A 422 -12.17 -23.08 20.51
C ILE A 422 -10.88 -22.73 21.28
N GLU A 423 -10.19 -23.72 21.83
CA GLU A 423 -8.90 -23.51 22.51
C GLU A 423 -7.81 -23.14 21.51
N THR A 424 -7.82 -23.71 20.30
CA THR A 424 -6.87 -23.39 19.23
C THR A 424 -6.98 -21.95 18.74
N ALA A 425 -8.16 -21.35 18.90
CA ALA A 425 -8.42 -19.98 18.48
C ALA A 425 -8.30 -18.93 19.59
N ASP A 426 -7.98 -19.32 20.83
CA ASP A 426 -8.05 -18.41 21.97
C ASP A 426 -7.19 -17.15 21.80
N ALA A 427 -5.93 -17.33 21.43
CA ALA A 427 -5.01 -16.21 21.23
C ALA A 427 -5.50 -15.27 20.12
N THR A 428 -5.94 -15.82 18.98
CA THR A 428 -6.47 -15.04 17.86
C THR A 428 -7.74 -14.28 18.25
N ALA A 429 -8.65 -14.90 18.98
CA ALA A 429 -9.88 -14.25 19.41
C ALA A 429 -9.61 -13.09 20.38
N ARG A 430 -8.59 -13.21 21.24
CA ARG A 430 -8.12 -12.11 22.10
C ARG A 430 -7.52 -10.96 21.29
N GLU A 431 -6.67 -11.27 20.32
CA GLU A 431 -6.09 -10.26 19.42
C GLU A 431 -7.17 -9.50 18.65
N LEU A 432 -8.18 -10.21 18.13
CA LEU A 432 -9.32 -9.59 17.46
C LEU A 432 -10.16 -8.72 18.41
N CYS A 433 -10.36 -9.17 19.65
CA CYS A 433 -11.11 -8.44 20.66
C CYS A 433 -10.44 -7.11 21.01
N VAL A 434 -9.12 -7.14 21.27
CA VAL A 434 -8.34 -5.95 21.63
C VAL A 434 -8.11 -5.06 20.41
N GLY A 435 -7.64 -5.63 19.30
CA GLY A 435 -7.25 -4.90 18.11
C GLY A 435 -8.41 -4.21 17.40
N ALA A 436 -9.61 -4.81 17.43
CA ALA A 436 -10.82 -4.21 16.85
C ALA A 436 -11.74 -3.54 17.88
N ASP A 437 -11.35 -3.52 19.17
CA ASP A 437 -12.13 -2.99 20.29
C ASP A 437 -13.61 -3.43 20.27
N CYS A 438 -13.81 -4.74 20.15
CA CYS A 438 -15.14 -5.33 19.97
C CYS A 438 -15.33 -6.62 20.77
N VAL A 439 -16.60 -6.97 21.04
CA VAL A 439 -16.92 -8.27 21.64
C VAL A 439 -16.72 -9.35 20.59
N VAL A 440 -15.87 -10.35 20.87
CA VAL A 440 -15.67 -11.50 20.00
C VAL A 440 -16.40 -12.70 20.56
N ILE A 441 -17.27 -13.32 19.76
CA ILE A 441 -17.91 -14.60 20.07
C ILE A 441 -17.22 -15.66 19.22
N SER A 442 -16.28 -16.38 19.82
CA SER A 442 -15.64 -17.54 19.21
C SER A 442 -16.57 -18.74 19.29
N VAL A 443 -16.86 -19.36 18.14
CA VAL A 443 -17.81 -20.46 18.01
C VAL A 443 -17.07 -21.72 17.63
N ASP A 444 -17.23 -22.75 18.44
CA ASP A 444 -16.78 -24.09 18.10
C ASP A 444 -17.76 -24.74 17.11
N TYR A 445 -17.30 -25.72 16.35
CA TYR A 445 -18.15 -26.47 15.44
C TYR A 445 -17.77 -27.94 15.37
N ARG A 446 -18.75 -28.76 15.01
CA ARG A 446 -18.58 -30.20 14.87
C ARG A 446 -17.59 -30.52 13.74
N LEU A 447 -16.57 -31.32 14.07
CA LEU A 447 -15.45 -31.62 13.17
C LEU A 447 -15.72 -32.82 12.25
N ALA A 448 -15.08 -32.82 11.09
CA ALA A 448 -14.96 -33.99 10.24
C ALA A 448 -13.81 -34.89 10.75
N PRO A 449 -13.85 -36.22 10.50
CA PRO A 449 -14.79 -36.95 9.64
C PRO A 449 -16.08 -37.41 10.33
N GLU A 450 -16.25 -37.17 11.62
CA GLU A 450 -17.43 -37.61 12.40
C GLU A 450 -18.70 -36.94 11.88
N TYR A 451 -18.59 -35.67 11.47
CA TYR A 451 -19.72 -34.87 11.00
C TYR A 451 -19.48 -34.33 9.58
N LYS A 452 -19.66 -35.18 8.56
CA LYS A 452 -19.53 -34.80 7.13
C LYS A 452 -20.76 -34.04 6.60
N ILE A 453 -20.55 -33.16 5.62
CA ILE A 453 -21.63 -32.46 4.89
C ILE A 453 -22.53 -33.50 4.14
N PRO A 454 -23.88 -33.32 4.10
CA PRO A 454 -24.67 -32.17 4.53
C PRO A 454 -25.53 -32.45 5.78
N HIS A 455 -24.93 -32.43 6.97
CA HIS A 455 -25.69 -32.63 8.23
C HIS A 455 -26.62 -31.45 8.59
N ALA A 456 -26.30 -30.22 8.17
CA ALA A 456 -27.06 -29.01 8.52
C ALA A 456 -28.18 -28.62 7.52
N VAL A 457 -28.12 -29.08 6.26
CA VAL A 457 -28.99 -28.55 5.18
C VAL A 457 -30.17 -29.47 4.85
N ARG A 458 -30.10 -30.78 5.15
CA ARG A 458 -31.21 -31.71 4.94
C ARG A 458 -32.05 -31.86 6.21
N GLY A 459 -32.93 -30.90 6.45
CA GLY A 459 -33.88 -30.93 7.58
C GLY A 459 -34.59 -29.62 7.90
N LEU A 460 -34.32 -28.51 7.18
CA LEU A 460 -35.12 -27.29 7.32
C LEU A 460 -36.58 -27.61 6.92
N PRO A 461 -37.58 -27.37 7.79
CA PRO A 461 -38.97 -27.51 7.40
C PRO A 461 -39.22 -26.57 6.20
N HIS A 462 -39.99 -27.05 5.22
CA HIS A 462 -40.40 -26.25 4.06
C HIS A 462 -40.96 -24.89 4.52
N ARG A 463 -40.83 -23.87 3.65
CA ARG A 463 -41.12 -22.42 3.82
C ARG A 463 -42.36 -22.00 4.64
N HIS A 464 -43.25 -22.90 5.04
CA HIS A 464 -44.46 -22.62 5.80
C HIS A 464 -44.27 -22.40 7.32
N ASP A 465 -43.12 -22.74 7.91
CA ASP A 465 -42.92 -22.60 9.38
C ASP A 465 -42.18 -21.33 9.85
N LEU A 466 -41.78 -20.45 8.91
CA LEU A 466 -41.12 -19.16 9.22
C LEU A 466 -42.03 -18.17 9.98
N GLY A 467 -43.35 -18.36 9.94
CA GLY A 467 -44.32 -17.53 10.68
C GLY A 467 -44.29 -17.72 12.21
N ASN A 468 -43.76 -18.85 12.70
CA ASN A 468 -43.54 -19.06 14.14
C ASN A 468 -42.21 -18.45 14.61
N LEU A 469 -41.25 -18.26 13.70
CA LEU A 469 -39.94 -17.69 13.99
C LEU A 469 -40.01 -16.18 14.27
N GLN A 470 -40.79 -15.42 13.50
CA GLN A 470 -41.05 -14.00 13.79
C GLN A 470 -41.71 -13.79 15.15
N ARG A 471 -42.61 -14.70 15.58
CA ARG A 471 -43.28 -14.61 16.88
C ARG A 471 -42.36 -14.92 18.07
N ARG A 472 -41.39 -15.82 17.93
CA ARG A 472 -40.41 -16.12 19.00
C ARG A 472 -39.34 -15.02 19.13
N ILE A 473 -38.94 -14.40 18.02
CA ILE A 473 -38.02 -13.25 18.01
C ILE A 473 -38.70 -12.00 18.60
N ALA A 474 -39.98 -11.75 18.30
CA ALA A 474 -40.74 -10.64 18.90
C ALA A 474 -40.94 -10.78 20.42
N GLY A 475 -41.00 -12.01 20.95
CA GLY A 475 -41.08 -12.26 22.40
C GLY A 475 -39.85 -11.77 23.18
N TRP A 476 -38.66 -11.80 22.55
CA TRP A 476 -37.41 -11.31 23.15
C TRP A 476 -37.35 -9.77 23.22
N SER A 477 -37.98 -9.04 22.29
CA SER A 477 -38.02 -7.57 22.36
C SER A 477 -38.88 -7.03 23.50
N THR A 478 -39.90 -7.78 23.94
CA THR A 478 -40.78 -7.37 25.05
C THR A 478 -40.19 -7.57 26.44
N GLN A 479 -39.22 -8.47 26.62
CA GLN A 479 -38.56 -8.66 27.92
C GLN A 479 -37.53 -7.56 28.25
N ARG A 480 -36.94 -6.91 27.23
CA ARG A 480 -36.01 -5.79 27.43
C ARG A 480 -36.68 -4.50 27.93
N ARG A 481 -37.98 -4.29 27.72
CA ARG A 481 -38.69 -3.09 28.23
C ARG A 481 -39.03 -3.12 29.72
N ARG A 482 -38.79 -4.22 30.45
CA ARG A 482 -39.13 -4.34 31.89
C ARG A 482 -37.94 -4.33 32.84
N ARG A 483 -36.71 -4.27 32.36
CA ARG A 483 -35.53 -3.97 33.18
C ARG A 483 -34.81 -2.82 32.51
N GLY A 484 -35.06 -1.61 33.03
CA GLY A 484 -34.58 -0.36 32.46
C GLY A 484 -33.07 -0.40 32.21
N TRP A 485 -32.74 -0.29 30.93
CA TRP A 485 -31.51 0.26 30.39
C TRP A 485 -31.95 1.37 29.43
#